data_AF-A0A4Q1ACJ5-F1
#
_entry.id   AF-A0A4Q1ACJ5-F1
#
_cell.length_a   1.000
_cell.length_b   1.000
_cell.length_c   1.000
_cell.angle_alpha   90.00
_cell.angle_beta   90.00
_cell.angle_gamma   90.00
#
_symmetry.space_group_name_H-M   'P 1'
#
loop_
_entity.id
_entity.type
_entity.pdbx_description
1 polymer ?
#
loop_
_entity_poly.entity_id
_entity_poly.type
_entity_poly.pdbx_seq_one_letter_code
_entity_poly.pdbx_strand_id
1 'polypeptide(L)'
;MKKIFLLIFFFNSLFANFYGDAINEFNNGNKEKGLKQLRHICDIGNGGAQFCLDIGDNFLKGEILPKNLTYAKEFYNITCKKDYLVGCLKEATLYFKEGKTKKALDIATKACKKGSSSSCFLVALIYKEENNKQGFFDFLKEACNKNSYKACHELGIVYTQGLDNIVSIDNKKAYELFDNSCIKGKYKAACAMKAEFYVYGAYVKKDLFIAEFMLKDLCDKNEKVGCIFLNKLNKEYDLSKNKNYLTSKEKFRNEQIERGYTVDIRTNLMWQDNKDSVTVKYNQKEAKNYCKKLELGGFHDWELPAYKSMLMTLIDKKSKTNTTPIILNSIKGIYWTPMAYYKHVDKIGISFKEPLGIVEVNEDSLNYVRCVRKNK
;
A
#
# COMPACT_ATOMS: atom_id res chain seq x y z
N MET A 1 -18.06 -28.98 -20.88
CA MET A 1 -16.79 -28.44 -21.41
C MET A 1 -16.61 -27.00 -20.93
N LYS A 2 -15.93 -26.82 -19.78
CA LYS A 2 -15.57 -25.49 -19.25
C LYS A 2 -14.10 -25.25 -19.62
N LYS A 3 -13.82 -24.22 -20.43
CA LYS A 3 -12.47 -23.80 -20.78
C LYS A 3 -11.81 -23.20 -19.52
N ILE A 4 -10.85 -23.92 -18.94
CA ILE A 4 -9.95 -23.40 -17.91
C ILE A 4 -8.89 -22.56 -18.65
N PHE A 5 -8.96 -21.24 -18.48
CA PHE A 5 -7.90 -20.33 -18.91
C PHE A 5 -6.73 -20.47 -17.95
N LEU A 6 -5.68 -21.14 -18.41
CA LEU A 6 -4.37 -21.25 -17.78
C LEU A 6 -3.69 -19.87 -17.81
N LEU A 7 -3.68 -19.17 -16.67
CA LEU A 7 -2.78 -18.05 -16.43
C LEU A 7 -1.40 -18.62 -16.09
N ILE A 8 -0.58 -18.82 -17.12
CA ILE A 8 0.79 -19.31 -17.02
C ILE A 8 1.69 -18.13 -16.60
N PHE A 9 2.00 -18.04 -15.31
CA PHE A 9 3.18 -17.30 -14.84
C PHE A 9 4.37 -18.27 -14.89
N PHE A 10 5.27 -18.08 -15.87
CA PHE A 10 6.58 -18.73 -16.06
C PHE A 10 6.75 -20.09 -15.36
N PHE A 11 6.01 -21.08 -15.81
CA PHE A 11 6.20 -22.48 -15.45
C PHE A 11 7.40 -23.03 -16.22
N ASN A 12 8.44 -23.48 -15.52
CA ASN A 12 9.31 -24.50 -16.10
C ASN A 12 8.45 -25.75 -16.35
N SER A 13 8.48 -26.30 -17.56
CA SER A 13 7.58 -27.37 -18.04
C SER A 13 7.57 -28.62 -17.16
N LEU A 14 8.65 -28.89 -16.43
CA LEU A 14 8.75 -30.01 -15.49
C LEU A 14 7.86 -29.84 -14.23
N PHE A 15 7.67 -28.62 -13.73
CA PHE A 15 6.90 -28.38 -12.48
C PHE A 15 5.39 -28.51 -12.68
N ALA A 16 4.90 -28.10 -13.86
CA ALA A 16 3.50 -28.26 -14.22
C ALA A 16 3.08 -29.73 -14.21
N ASN A 17 3.99 -30.62 -14.63
CA ASN A 17 3.74 -32.06 -14.68
C ASN A 17 3.59 -32.64 -13.27
N PHE A 18 4.51 -32.38 -12.34
CA PHE A 18 4.41 -32.94 -10.98
C PHE A 18 3.19 -32.45 -10.19
N TYR A 19 2.83 -31.16 -10.32
CA TYR A 19 1.64 -30.64 -9.64
C TYR A 19 0.35 -31.18 -10.27
N GLY A 20 0.31 -31.31 -11.61
CA GLY A 20 -0.79 -31.94 -12.33
C GLY A 20 -0.97 -33.41 -11.99
N ASP A 21 0.13 -34.16 -11.89
CA ASP A 21 0.14 -35.57 -11.48
C ASP A 21 -0.44 -35.73 -10.07
N ALA A 22 -0.03 -34.87 -9.13
CA ALA A 22 -0.56 -34.89 -7.78
C ALA A 22 -2.09 -34.67 -7.75
N ILE A 23 -2.59 -33.71 -8.53
CA ILE A 23 -4.04 -33.47 -8.65
C ILE A 23 -4.75 -34.71 -9.22
N ASN A 24 -4.18 -35.35 -10.25
CA ASN A 24 -4.73 -36.56 -10.83
C ASN A 24 -4.81 -37.71 -9.80
N GLU A 25 -3.79 -37.87 -8.96
CA GLU A 25 -3.82 -38.85 -7.87
C GLU A 25 -4.95 -38.55 -6.86
N PHE A 26 -5.17 -37.28 -6.50
CA PHE A 26 -6.29 -36.89 -5.65
C PHE A 26 -7.66 -37.18 -6.30
N ASN A 27 -7.80 -36.91 -7.60
CA ASN A 27 -9.03 -37.19 -8.36
C ASN A 27 -9.32 -38.70 -8.46
N ASN A 28 -8.26 -39.52 -8.53
CA ASN A 28 -8.35 -40.97 -8.58
C ASN A 28 -8.46 -41.62 -7.19
N GLY A 29 -8.57 -40.84 -6.11
CA GLY A 29 -8.70 -41.34 -4.74
C GLY A 29 -7.38 -41.73 -4.05
N ASN A 30 -6.23 -41.61 -4.74
CA ASN A 30 -4.90 -41.98 -4.27
C ASN A 30 -4.24 -40.87 -3.44
N LYS A 31 -4.90 -40.46 -2.35
CA LYS A 31 -4.51 -39.28 -1.54
C LYS A 31 -3.05 -39.28 -1.07
N GLU A 32 -2.57 -40.40 -0.52
CA GLU A 32 -1.19 -40.48 -0.01
C GLU A 32 -0.13 -40.34 -1.11
N LYS A 33 -0.41 -40.89 -2.30
CA LYS A 33 0.48 -40.76 -3.45
C LYS A 33 0.53 -39.31 -3.94
N GLY A 34 -0.62 -38.64 -4.00
CA GLY A 34 -0.70 -37.21 -4.30
C GLY A 34 0.05 -36.35 -3.27
N LEU A 35 -0.14 -36.60 -1.96
CA LEU A 35 0.59 -35.89 -0.91
C LEU A 35 2.10 -36.08 -0.99
N LYS A 36 2.56 -37.30 -1.30
CA LYS A 36 4.00 -37.57 -1.49
C LYS A 36 4.58 -36.74 -2.63
N GLN A 37 3.87 -36.62 -3.75
CA GLN A 37 4.29 -35.77 -4.87
C GLN A 37 4.30 -34.28 -4.48
N LEU A 38 3.25 -33.80 -3.79
CA LEU A 38 3.20 -32.42 -3.31
C LEU A 38 4.33 -32.07 -2.33
N ARG A 39 4.65 -32.97 -1.40
CA ARG A 39 5.79 -32.80 -0.47
C ARG A 39 7.11 -32.71 -1.24
N HIS A 40 7.29 -33.53 -2.28
CA HIS A 40 8.49 -33.46 -3.12
C HIS A 40 8.64 -32.08 -3.80
N ILE A 41 7.54 -31.46 -4.25
CA ILE A 41 7.56 -30.10 -4.82
C ILE A 41 8.10 -29.07 -3.81
N CYS A 42 7.81 -29.23 -2.51
CA CYS A 42 8.34 -28.35 -1.47
C CYS A 42 9.87 -28.41 -1.32
N ASP A 43 10.51 -29.48 -1.80
CA ASP A 43 11.95 -29.73 -1.64
C ASP A 43 12.79 -29.36 -2.86
N ILE A 44 12.16 -28.99 -3.98
CA ILE A 44 12.87 -28.69 -5.22
C ILE A 44 13.36 -27.23 -5.26
N GLY A 45 14.68 -27.07 -5.19
CA GLY A 45 15.40 -25.83 -5.51
C GLY A 45 15.08 -24.62 -4.63
N ASN A 46 15.60 -23.46 -5.02
CA ASN A 46 15.45 -22.19 -4.29
C ASN A 46 14.00 -21.67 -4.21
N GLY A 47 13.06 -22.26 -4.96
CA GLY A 47 11.63 -21.89 -4.97
C GLY A 47 10.72 -22.79 -4.12
N GLY A 48 11.25 -23.88 -3.53
CA GLY A 48 10.46 -24.91 -2.85
C GLY A 48 9.54 -24.38 -1.75
N ALA A 49 9.99 -23.39 -0.97
CA ALA A 49 9.18 -22.79 0.09
C ALA A 49 7.96 -22.02 -0.44
N GLN A 50 8.09 -21.32 -1.58
CA GLN A 50 6.97 -20.61 -2.20
C GLN A 50 5.95 -21.60 -2.79
N PHE A 51 6.41 -22.65 -3.47
CA PHE A 51 5.50 -23.69 -3.95
C PHE A 51 4.76 -24.39 -2.81
N CYS A 52 5.46 -24.67 -1.71
CA CYS A 52 4.85 -25.26 -0.52
C CYS A 52 3.77 -24.35 0.09
N LEU A 53 4.03 -23.04 0.12
CA LEU A 53 3.07 -22.04 0.56
C LEU A 53 1.81 -22.06 -0.32
N ASP A 54 1.98 -22.12 -1.65
CA ASP A 54 0.89 -22.12 -2.61
C ASP A 54 0.05 -23.42 -2.50
N ILE A 55 0.68 -24.58 -2.26
CA ILE A 55 -0.01 -25.83 -1.98
C ILE A 55 -0.89 -25.71 -0.72
N GLY A 56 -0.33 -25.14 0.35
CA GLY A 56 -1.08 -24.88 1.58
C GLY A 56 -2.28 -23.95 1.37
N ASP A 57 -2.11 -22.90 0.55
CA ASP A 57 -3.18 -21.97 0.17
C ASP A 57 -4.28 -22.67 -0.65
N ASN A 58 -3.92 -23.60 -1.54
CA ASN A 58 -4.88 -24.40 -2.29
C ASN A 58 -5.71 -25.32 -1.39
N PHE A 59 -5.08 -26.02 -0.44
CA PHE A 59 -5.80 -26.81 0.56
C PHE A 59 -6.67 -25.95 1.48
N LEU A 60 -6.26 -24.72 1.78
CA LEU A 60 -7.05 -23.80 2.59
C LEU A 60 -8.33 -23.35 1.84
N LYS A 61 -8.21 -23.03 0.55
CA LYS A 61 -9.32 -22.52 -0.27
C LYS A 61 -10.25 -23.61 -0.78
N GLY A 62 -9.71 -24.73 -1.23
CA GLY A 62 -10.48 -25.81 -1.85
C GLY A 62 -10.75 -25.65 -3.35
N GLU A 63 -10.02 -24.78 -4.05
CA GLU A 63 -10.29 -24.43 -5.46
C GLU A 63 -9.69 -25.43 -6.46
N ILE A 64 -8.47 -25.90 -6.22
CA ILE A 64 -7.75 -26.87 -7.07
C ILE A 64 -7.59 -28.21 -6.37
N LEU A 65 -7.25 -28.19 -5.08
CA LEU A 65 -7.14 -29.35 -4.21
C LEU A 65 -8.35 -29.40 -3.26
N PRO A 66 -8.78 -30.58 -2.78
CA PRO A 66 -9.89 -30.66 -1.85
C PRO A 66 -9.58 -29.90 -0.55
N LYS A 67 -10.51 -29.06 -0.10
CA LYS A 67 -10.31 -28.24 1.11
C LYS A 67 -9.93 -29.12 2.32
N ASN A 68 -8.78 -28.86 2.93
CA ASN A 68 -8.31 -29.61 4.09
C ASN A 68 -7.37 -28.75 4.96
N LEU A 69 -7.85 -28.35 6.14
CA LEU A 69 -7.07 -27.49 7.05
C LEU A 69 -5.87 -28.19 7.66
N THR A 70 -5.91 -29.53 7.83
CA THR A 70 -4.78 -30.29 8.36
C THR A 70 -3.63 -30.29 7.38
N TYR A 71 -3.89 -30.56 6.09
CA TYR A 71 -2.87 -30.46 5.06
C TYR A 71 -2.40 -29.02 4.88
N ALA A 72 -3.30 -28.03 4.86
CA ALA A 72 -2.87 -26.63 4.80
C ALA A 72 -1.85 -26.28 5.90
N LYS A 73 -2.10 -26.66 7.16
CA LYS A 73 -1.16 -26.47 8.28
C LYS A 73 0.14 -27.24 8.09
N GLU A 74 0.09 -28.47 7.57
CA GLU A 74 1.29 -29.26 7.26
C GLU A 74 2.20 -28.54 6.26
N PHE A 75 1.65 -28.08 5.13
CA PHE A 75 2.43 -27.38 4.11
C PHE A 75 2.94 -26.01 4.60
N TYR A 76 2.17 -25.29 5.42
CA TYR A 76 2.64 -24.08 6.10
C TYR A 76 3.77 -24.37 7.10
N ASN A 77 3.73 -25.49 7.81
CA ASN A 77 4.79 -25.92 8.71
C ASN A 77 6.09 -26.22 7.96
N ILE A 78 6.01 -26.92 6.83
CA ILE A 78 7.17 -27.18 5.95
C ILE A 78 7.76 -25.84 5.47
N THR A 79 6.90 -24.91 5.03
CA THR A 79 7.29 -23.56 4.62
C THR A 79 8.00 -22.81 5.76
N CYS A 80 7.44 -22.87 6.97
CA CYS A 80 7.99 -22.26 8.18
C CYS A 80 9.38 -22.82 8.54
N LYS A 81 9.58 -24.14 8.42
CA LYS A 81 10.87 -24.81 8.69
C LYS A 81 11.98 -24.42 7.71
N LYS A 82 11.62 -23.93 6.52
CA LYS A 82 12.55 -23.38 5.51
C LYS A 82 12.80 -21.88 5.70
N ASP A 83 12.60 -21.36 6.92
CA ASP A 83 12.73 -19.94 7.32
C ASP A 83 11.86 -18.95 6.54
N TYR A 84 10.86 -19.44 5.80
CA TYR A 84 9.89 -18.61 5.11
C TYR A 84 8.73 -18.28 6.06
N LEU A 85 8.91 -17.21 6.85
CA LEU A 85 8.10 -16.90 8.04
C LEU A 85 6.60 -16.70 7.76
N VAL A 86 6.22 -16.44 6.49
CA VAL A 86 4.81 -16.42 6.06
C VAL A 86 4.11 -17.75 6.33
N GLY A 87 4.82 -18.87 6.20
CA GLY A 87 4.30 -20.19 6.58
C GLY A 87 3.95 -20.25 8.06
N CYS A 88 4.86 -19.80 8.94
CA CYS A 88 4.62 -19.77 10.38
C CYS A 88 3.40 -18.89 10.73
N LEU A 89 3.27 -17.72 10.08
CA LEU A 89 2.12 -16.83 10.26
C LEU A 89 0.80 -17.52 9.89
N LYS A 90 0.74 -18.16 8.71
CA LYS A 90 -0.48 -18.84 8.24
C LYS A 90 -0.84 -20.03 9.12
N GLU A 91 0.14 -20.84 9.52
CA GLU A 91 -0.06 -21.96 10.44
C GLU A 91 -0.62 -21.47 11.79
N ALA A 92 0.03 -20.46 12.40
CA ALA A 92 -0.41 -19.88 13.66
C ALA A 92 -1.83 -19.28 13.56
N THR A 93 -2.15 -18.61 12.44
CA THR A 93 -3.48 -18.04 12.19
C THR A 93 -4.56 -19.13 12.16
N LEU A 94 -4.28 -20.30 11.57
CA LEU A 94 -5.24 -21.41 11.55
C LEU A 94 -5.42 -22.00 12.94
N TYR A 95 -4.34 -22.19 13.71
CA TYR A 95 -4.47 -22.65 15.09
C TYR A 95 -5.24 -21.68 15.97
N PHE A 96 -5.05 -20.37 15.78
CA PHE A 96 -5.79 -19.37 16.52
C PHE A 96 -7.29 -19.41 16.23
N LYS A 97 -7.66 -19.53 14.95
CA LYS A 97 -9.07 -19.70 14.53
C LYS A 97 -9.73 -20.98 15.07
N GLU A 98 -8.94 -22.01 15.36
CA GLU A 98 -9.40 -23.25 16.00
C GLU A 98 -9.51 -23.16 17.53
N GLY A 99 -9.24 -21.99 18.14
CA GLY A 99 -9.20 -21.82 19.60
C GLY A 99 -7.96 -22.45 20.25
N LYS A 100 -6.97 -22.90 19.47
CA LYS A 100 -5.71 -23.48 19.98
C LYS A 100 -4.69 -22.37 20.27
N THR A 101 -5.08 -21.44 21.13
CA THR A 101 -4.37 -20.17 21.38
C THR A 101 -2.91 -20.38 21.79
N LYS A 102 -2.63 -21.29 22.72
CA LYS A 102 -1.25 -21.59 23.16
C LYS A 102 -0.34 -22.04 22.01
N LYS A 103 -0.86 -22.86 21.09
CA LYS A 103 -0.09 -23.34 19.93
C LYS A 103 0.13 -22.23 18.90
N ALA A 104 -0.90 -21.42 18.65
CA ALA A 104 -0.78 -20.25 17.80
C ALA A 104 0.27 -19.27 18.33
N LEU A 105 0.24 -19.00 19.64
CA LEU A 105 1.16 -18.10 20.32
C LEU A 105 2.61 -18.59 20.22
N ASP A 106 2.87 -19.88 20.45
CA ASP A 106 4.21 -20.46 20.33
C ASP A 106 4.80 -20.28 18.91
N ILE A 107 4.03 -20.64 17.88
CA ILE A 107 4.46 -20.52 16.48
C ILE A 107 4.65 -19.05 16.08
N ALA A 108 3.68 -18.19 16.39
CA ALA A 108 3.72 -16.78 16.02
C ALA A 108 4.85 -16.03 16.76
N THR A 109 5.09 -16.34 18.02
CA THR A 109 6.18 -15.73 18.81
C THR A 109 7.55 -16.12 18.28
N LYS A 110 7.75 -17.40 17.91
CA LYS A 110 8.99 -17.85 17.28
C LYS A 110 9.26 -17.12 15.97
N ALA A 111 8.25 -16.98 15.12
CA ALA A 111 8.36 -16.24 13.87
C ALA A 111 8.58 -14.73 14.07
N CYS A 112 7.93 -14.13 15.08
CA CYS A 112 8.12 -12.75 15.48
C CYS A 112 9.59 -12.46 15.88
N LYS A 113 10.16 -13.32 16.73
CA LYS A 113 11.58 -13.25 17.15
C LYS A 113 12.54 -13.36 15.96
N LYS A 114 12.18 -14.14 14.93
CA LYS A 114 12.92 -14.23 13.66
C LYS A 114 12.72 -13.03 12.71
N GLY A 115 11.93 -12.04 13.08
CA GLY A 115 11.76 -10.79 12.31
C GLY A 115 10.42 -10.66 11.57
N SER A 116 9.50 -11.62 11.69
CA SER A 116 8.18 -11.51 11.04
C SER A 116 7.30 -10.48 11.74
N SER A 117 7.21 -9.28 11.16
CA SER A 117 6.38 -8.18 11.68
C SER A 117 4.89 -8.52 11.73
N SER A 118 4.40 -9.30 10.75
CA SER A 118 3.02 -9.80 10.73
C SER A 118 2.75 -10.85 11.80
N SER A 119 3.74 -11.69 12.14
CA SER A 119 3.60 -12.64 13.26
C SER A 119 3.61 -11.93 14.61
N CYS A 120 4.45 -10.90 14.80
CA CYS A 120 4.36 -10.05 15.99
C CYS A 120 2.98 -9.39 16.13
N PHE A 121 2.41 -8.92 15.02
CA PHE A 121 1.07 -8.36 15.03
C PHE A 121 0.00 -9.40 15.39
N LEU A 122 0.12 -10.65 14.89
CA LEU A 122 -0.77 -11.74 15.31
C LEU A 122 -0.64 -12.03 16.82
N VAL A 123 0.57 -12.02 17.38
CA VAL A 123 0.77 -12.19 18.83
C VAL A 123 0.06 -11.07 19.61
N ALA A 124 0.17 -9.82 19.17
CA ALA A 124 -0.55 -8.71 19.77
C ALA A 124 -2.07 -8.95 19.75
N LEU A 125 -2.63 -9.38 18.61
CA LEU A 125 -4.06 -9.68 18.51
C LEU A 125 -4.49 -10.83 19.43
N ILE A 126 -3.66 -11.87 19.58
CA ILE A 126 -3.92 -12.96 20.53
C ILE A 126 -4.01 -12.41 21.95
N TYR A 127 -3.03 -11.60 22.39
CA TYR A 127 -3.06 -11.00 23.72
C TYR A 127 -4.24 -10.04 23.94
N LYS A 128 -4.69 -9.36 22.88
CA LYS A 128 -5.89 -8.53 22.93
C LYS A 128 -7.14 -9.37 23.25
N GLU A 129 -7.33 -10.51 22.58
CA GLU A 129 -8.44 -11.42 22.84
C GLU A 129 -8.35 -12.05 24.25
N GLU A 130 -7.14 -12.29 24.76
CA GLU A 130 -6.91 -12.76 26.13
C GLU A 130 -7.04 -11.66 27.21
N ASN A 131 -7.42 -10.43 26.82
CA ASN A 131 -7.45 -9.24 27.70
C ASN A 131 -6.10 -8.92 28.38
N ASN A 132 -4.98 -9.42 27.84
CA ASN A 132 -3.64 -9.08 28.30
C ASN A 132 -3.19 -7.75 27.67
N LYS A 133 -3.54 -6.63 28.34
CA LYS A 133 -3.27 -5.26 27.88
C LYS A 133 -1.76 -5.01 27.66
N GLN A 134 -0.91 -5.46 28.56
CA GLN A 134 0.54 -5.26 28.48
C GLN A 134 1.13 -6.03 27.29
N GLY A 135 0.80 -7.32 27.16
CA GLY A 135 1.26 -8.15 26.05
C GLY A 135 0.75 -7.64 24.69
N PHE A 136 -0.49 -7.17 24.63
CA PHE A 136 -1.03 -6.50 23.45
C PHE A 136 -0.19 -5.28 23.07
N PHE A 137 0.05 -4.37 24.00
CA PHE A 137 0.81 -3.14 23.74
C PHE A 137 2.27 -3.42 23.34
N ASP A 138 2.94 -4.35 24.01
CA ASP A 138 4.35 -4.65 23.74
C ASP A 138 4.57 -5.27 22.37
N PHE A 139 3.78 -6.28 22.01
CA PHE A 139 3.92 -6.91 20.69
C PHE A 139 3.40 -6.01 19.56
N LEU A 140 2.47 -5.09 19.85
CA LEU A 140 2.04 -4.08 18.90
C LEU A 140 3.16 -3.08 18.59
N LYS A 141 3.88 -2.59 19.62
CA LYS A 141 5.10 -1.80 19.46
C LYS A 141 6.17 -2.57 18.68
N GLU A 142 6.43 -3.82 19.04
CA GLU A 142 7.44 -4.64 18.36
C GLU A 142 7.10 -4.84 16.87
N ALA A 143 5.84 -5.17 16.55
CA ALA A 143 5.38 -5.31 15.18
C ALA A 143 5.56 -4.00 14.39
N CYS A 144 5.22 -2.85 15.00
CA CYS A 144 5.40 -1.55 14.39
C CYS A 144 6.89 -1.23 14.13
N ASN A 145 7.77 -1.50 15.10
CA ASN A 145 9.23 -1.32 14.95
C ASN A 145 9.82 -2.19 13.83
N LYS A 146 9.20 -3.34 13.53
CA LYS A 146 9.53 -4.20 12.38
C LYS A 146 8.78 -3.79 11.09
N ASN A 147 8.31 -2.55 10.99
CA ASN A 147 7.62 -1.99 9.83
C ASN A 147 6.26 -2.62 9.48
N SER A 148 5.55 -3.22 10.46
CA SER A 148 4.13 -3.54 10.27
C SER A 148 3.31 -2.24 10.37
N TYR A 149 3.05 -1.60 9.25
CA TYR A 149 2.26 -0.35 9.21
C TYR A 149 0.81 -0.54 9.69
N LYS A 150 0.28 -1.76 9.57
CA LYS A 150 -1.00 -2.10 10.20
C LYS A 150 -0.91 -2.09 11.72
N ALA A 151 0.18 -2.62 12.29
CA ALA A 151 0.40 -2.54 13.74
C ALA A 151 0.67 -1.10 14.20
N CYS A 152 1.44 -0.31 13.43
CA CYS A 152 1.65 1.11 13.73
C CYS A 152 0.33 1.90 13.73
N HIS A 153 -0.58 1.61 12.81
CA HIS A 153 -1.93 2.19 12.82
C HIS A 153 -2.70 1.84 14.11
N GLU A 154 -2.76 0.57 14.48
CA GLU A 154 -3.44 0.16 15.73
C GLU A 154 -2.77 0.79 16.96
N LEU A 155 -1.45 0.90 16.96
CA LEU A 155 -0.71 1.57 18.03
C LEU A 155 -1.06 3.06 18.10
N GLY A 156 -1.26 3.70 16.94
CA GLY A 156 -1.75 5.07 16.85
C GLY A 156 -3.11 5.24 17.52
N ILE A 157 -4.04 4.31 17.30
CA ILE A 157 -5.36 4.29 17.98
C ILE A 157 -5.20 4.11 19.49
N VAL A 158 -4.29 3.24 19.93
CA VAL A 158 -3.99 3.09 21.36
C VAL A 158 -3.51 4.43 21.95
N TYR A 159 -2.65 5.17 21.26
CA TYR A 159 -2.19 6.48 21.74
C TYR A 159 -3.25 7.58 21.68
N THR A 160 -4.29 7.51 20.82
CA THR A 160 -5.39 8.49 20.86
C THR A 160 -6.36 8.25 22.02
N GLN A 161 -6.48 7.00 22.46
CA GLN A 161 -7.43 6.60 23.50
C GLN A 161 -6.77 6.41 24.87
N GLY A 162 -5.46 6.20 24.90
CA GLY A 162 -4.77 5.61 26.04
C GLY A 162 -5.12 4.13 26.19
N LEU A 163 -4.33 3.41 26.97
CA LEU A 163 -4.64 2.07 27.44
C LEU A 163 -4.44 2.07 28.95
N ASP A 164 -5.56 1.94 29.66
CA ASP A 164 -5.63 2.00 31.12
C ASP A 164 -4.49 1.23 31.81
N ASN A 165 -3.77 1.94 32.70
CA ASN A 165 -2.57 1.51 33.43
C ASN A 165 -1.34 1.08 32.58
N ILE A 166 -1.38 1.19 31.25
CA ILE A 166 -0.26 0.84 30.36
C ILE A 166 0.35 2.08 29.68
N VAL A 167 -0.50 2.94 29.11
CA VAL A 167 -0.05 4.15 28.40
C VAL A 167 -1.12 5.23 28.43
N SER A 168 -0.72 6.47 28.65
CA SER A 168 -1.62 7.63 28.56
C SER A 168 -1.87 8.07 27.12
N ILE A 169 -2.88 8.91 26.93
CA ILE A 169 -3.15 9.57 25.64
C ILE A 169 -1.93 10.40 25.23
N ASP A 170 -1.46 10.19 24.00
CA ASP A 170 -0.39 10.96 23.37
C ASP A 170 -0.75 11.23 21.90
N ASN A 171 -1.42 12.36 21.65
CA ASN A 171 -1.83 12.75 20.31
C ASN A 171 -0.63 12.99 19.38
N LYS A 172 0.50 13.48 19.89
CA LYS A 172 1.69 13.66 19.05
C LYS A 172 2.18 12.31 18.52
N LYS A 173 2.31 11.33 19.42
CA LYS A 173 2.77 9.99 19.03
C LYS A 173 1.78 9.29 18.10
N ALA A 174 0.49 9.43 18.36
CA ALA A 174 -0.56 8.92 17.48
C ALA A 174 -0.46 9.51 16.06
N TYR A 175 -0.31 10.84 15.95
CA TYR A 175 -0.17 11.50 14.65
C TYR A 175 1.05 10.99 13.88
N GLU A 176 2.22 10.90 14.52
CA GLU A 176 3.45 10.39 13.91
C GLU A 176 3.28 8.95 13.38
N LEU A 177 2.58 8.09 14.14
CA LEU A 177 2.31 6.71 13.74
C LEU A 177 1.33 6.63 12.55
N PHE A 178 0.27 7.45 12.56
CA PHE A 178 -0.66 7.54 11.43
C PHE A 178 0.01 8.11 10.19
N ASP A 179 0.84 9.14 10.34
CA ASP A 179 1.60 9.76 9.26
C ASP A 179 2.57 8.75 8.60
N ASN A 180 3.38 8.08 9.41
CA ASN A 180 4.32 7.06 8.92
C ASN A 180 3.59 5.90 8.23
N SER A 181 2.46 5.45 8.78
CA SER A 181 1.64 4.37 8.19
C SER A 181 0.92 4.80 6.92
N CYS A 182 0.45 6.05 6.85
CA CYS A 182 -0.19 6.63 5.67
C CYS A 182 0.81 6.79 4.52
N ILE A 183 1.98 7.41 4.78
CA ILE A 183 2.95 7.77 3.75
C ILE A 183 3.81 6.56 3.38
N LYS A 184 4.57 6.01 4.33
CA LYS A 184 5.51 4.91 4.04
C LYS A 184 4.75 3.59 3.86
N GLY A 185 3.76 3.35 4.71
CA GLY A 185 2.94 2.14 4.67
C GLY A 185 1.83 2.14 3.63
N LYS A 186 1.52 3.28 3.03
CA LYS A 186 0.39 3.46 2.10
C LYS A 186 -0.93 2.96 2.69
N TYR A 187 -1.05 2.93 4.02
CA TYR A 187 -2.17 2.35 4.72
C TYR A 187 -3.32 3.36 4.81
N LYS A 188 -4.37 3.13 4.00
CA LYS A 188 -5.44 4.11 3.74
C LYS A 188 -6.24 4.47 4.98
N ALA A 189 -6.46 3.52 5.88
CA ALA A 189 -7.09 3.79 7.17
C ALA A 189 -6.28 4.78 8.02
N ALA A 190 -4.94 4.68 8.02
CA ALA A 190 -4.09 5.64 8.72
C ALA A 190 -4.14 7.04 8.11
N CYS A 191 -4.30 7.15 6.79
CA CYS A 191 -4.51 8.45 6.15
C CYS A 191 -5.83 9.10 6.61
N ALA A 192 -6.90 8.31 6.79
CA ALA A 192 -8.16 8.81 7.32
C ALA A 192 -8.04 9.24 8.79
N MET A 193 -7.34 8.46 9.63
CA MET A 193 -7.04 8.84 11.01
C MET A 193 -6.23 10.13 11.09
N LYS A 194 -5.19 10.28 10.25
CA LYS A 194 -4.44 11.54 10.12
C LYS A 194 -5.33 12.71 9.71
N ALA A 195 -6.35 12.50 8.86
CA ALA A 195 -7.28 13.56 8.49
C ALA A 195 -8.15 14.02 9.68
N GLU A 196 -8.58 13.10 10.56
CA GLU A 196 -9.34 13.47 11.77
C GLU A 196 -8.54 14.38 12.73
N PHE A 197 -7.21 14.28 12.76
CA PHE A 197 -6.37 15.19 13.52
C PHE A 197 -6.53 16.65 13.05
N TYR A 198 -6.71 16.87 11.75
CA TYR A 198 -7.00 18.19 11.19
C TYR A 198 -8.46 18.62 11.42
N VAL A 199 -9.41 17.68 11.53
CA VAL A 199 -10.81 18.01 11.87
C VAL A 199 -10.91 18.56 13.29
N TYR A 200 -10.28 17.88 14.25
CA TYR A 200 -10.41 18.20 15.67
C TYR A 200 -9.30 19.10 16.21
N GLY A 201 -8.20 19.27 15.48
CA GLY A 201 -7.04 20.02 15.97
C GLY A 201 -6.29 19.30 17.09
N ALA A 202 -6.34 17.97 17.12
CA ALA A 202 -5.58 17.17 18.07
C ALA A 202 -4.12 17.17 17.63
N TYR A 203 -3.21 17.81 18.39
CA TYR A 203 -1.79 18.02 18.06
C TYR A 203 -1.48 18.96 16.88
N VAL A 204 -2.13 18.81 15.73
CA VAL A 204 -1.99 19.74 14.60
C VAL A 204 -3.03 20.85 14.66
N LYS A 205 -2.77 22.01 14.04
CA LYS A 205 -3.77 23.08 13.94
C LYS A 205 -4.98 22.57 13.13
N LYS A 206 -6.18 22.80 13.67
CA LYS A 206 -7.45 22.48 12.98
C LYS A 206 -7.47 23.12 11.58
N ASP A 207 -7.70 22.30 10.56
CA ASP A 207 -7.79 22.70 9.17
C ASP A 207 -8.75 21.77 8.40
N LEU A 208 -9.99 22.23 8.24
CA LEU A 208 -11.03 21.45 7.56
C LEU A 208 -10.75 21.27 6.06
N PHE A 209 -9.97 22.16 5.45
CA PHE A 209 -9.62 22.05 4.03
C PHE A 209 -8.63 20.90 3.82
N ILE A 210 -7.60 20.81 4.65
CA ILE A 210 -6.65 19.69 4.64
C ILE A 210 -7.39 18.37 4.91
N ALA A 211 -8.27 18.34 5.92
CA ALA A 211 -9.04 17.15 6.25
C ALA A 211 -9.93 16.69 5.08
N GLU A 212 -10.74 17.59 4.52
CA GLU A 212 -11.61 17.29 3.39
C GLU A 212 -10.82 16.80 2.19
N PHE A 213 -9.71 17.47 1.85
CA PHE A 213 -8.85 17.08 0.75
C PHE A 213 -8.34 15.63 0.87
N MET A 214 -7.84 15.25 2.05
CA MET A 214 -7.37 13.88 2.29
C MET A 214 -8.49 12.85 2.21
N LEU A 215 -9.64 13.15 2.82
CA LEU A 215 -10.79 12.24 2.88
C LEU A 215 -11.44 12.06 1.50
N LYS A 216 -11.52 13.14 0.73
CA LYS A 216 -12.00 13.14 -0.65
C LYS A 216 -11.12 12.28 -1.55
N ASP A 217 -9.79 12.41 -1.45
CA ASP A 217 -8.88 11.55 -2.21
C ASP A 217 -9.10 10.06 -1.95
N LEU A 218 -9.23 9.69 -0.67
CA LEU A 218 -9.52 8.32 -0.28
C LEU A 218 -10.86 7.85 -0.86
N CYS A 219 -11.91 8.67 -0.72
CA CYS A 219 -13.23 8.34 -1.23
C CYS A 219 -13.25 8.18 -2.76
N ASP A 220 -12.56 9.07 -3.49
CA ASP A 220 -12.47 9.01 -4.95
C ASP A 220 -11.70 7.77 -5.46
N LYS A 221 -10.83 7.19 -4.62
CA LYS A 221 -10.14 5.92 -4.86
C LYS A 221 -10.94 4.69 -4.40
N ASN A 222 -12.23 4.85 -4.11
CA ASN A 222 -13.13 3.81 -3.61
C ASN A 222 -12.72 3.22 -2.25
N GLU A 223 -11.93 3.95 -1.46
CA GLU A 223 -11.64 3.57 -0.08
C GLU A 223 -12.83 3.92 0.80
N LYS A 224 -13.60 2.91 1.20
CA LYS A 224 -14.84 3.07 2.00
C LYS A 224 -14.64 3.98 3.22
N VAL A 225 -13.51 3.82 3.90
CA VAL A 225 -13.15 4.60 5.08
C VAL A 225 -13.12 6.11 4.78
N GLY A 226 -12.56 6.51 3.63
CA GLY A 226 -12.51 7.92 3.21
C GLY A 226 -13.90 8.51 3.03
N CYS A 227 -14.80 7.79 2.36
CA CYS A 227 -16.18 8.25 2.17
C CYS A 227 -16.94 8.35 3.50
N ILE A 228 -16.73 7.42 4.43
CA ILE A 228 -17.38 7.44 5.76
C ILE A 228 -16.97 8.70 6.52
N PHE A 229 -15.67 8.99 6.61
CA PHE A 229 -15.17 10.17 7.31
C PHE A 229 -15.53 11.47 6.58
N LEU A 230 -15.53 11.50 5.25
CA LEU A 230 -15.97 12.67 4.48
C LEU A 230 -17.45 12.98 4.73
N ASN A 231 -18.31 11.95 4.75
CA ASN A 231 -19.73 12.13 5.06
C ASN A 231 -19.94 12.60 6.50
N LYS A 232 -19.16 12.09 7.47
CA LYS A 232 -19.16 12.59 8.85
C LYS A 232 -18.78 14.06 8.89
N LEU A 233 -17.69 14.46 8.22
CA LEU A 233 -17.24 15.86 8.13
C LEU A 233 -18.32 16.79 7.56
N ASN A 234 -18.95 16.41 6.45
CA ASN A 234 -19.98 17.22 5.78
C ASN A 234 -21.30 17.29 6.56
N LYS A 235 -21.57 16.33 7.46
CA LYS A 235 -22.70 16.40 8.40
C LYS A 235 -22.41 17.35 9.56
N GLU A 236 -21.16 17.39 10.01
CA GLU A 236 -20.74 18.22 11.14
C GLU A 236 -20.50 19.68 10.74
N TYR A 237 -20.10 19.94 9.48
CA TYR A 237 -19.74 21.28 8.99
C TYR A 237 -20.35 21.57 7.61
N ASP A 238 -20.99 22.74 7.47
CA ASP A 238 -21.27 23.34 6.16
C ASP A 238 -20.01 24.02 5.63
N LEU A 239 -19.18 23.26 4.90
CA LEU A 239 -17.89 23.74 4.36
C LEU A 239 -18.06 24.92 3.41
N SER A 240 -19.22 25.05 2.75
CA SER A 240 -19.49 26.14 1.79
C SER A 240 -19.63 27.51 2.45
N LYS A 241 -20.02 27.53 3.74
CA LYS A 241 -20.16 28.75 4.55
C LYS A 241 -19.07 28.89 5.60
N ASN A 242 -18.20 27.90 5.75
CA ASN A 242 -17.15 27.93 6.76
C ASN A 242 -16.00 28.84 6.34
N LYS A 243 -15.92 30.03 6.97
CA LYS A 243 -14.89 31.05 6.68
C LYS A 243 -13.45 30.51 6.81
N ASN A 244 -13.16 29.69 7.82
CA ASN A 244 -11.82 29.13 8.04
C ASN A 244 -11.44 28.14 6.94
N TYR A 245 -12.38 27.28 6.52
CA TYR A 245 -12.19 26.38 5.38
C TYR A 245 -11.90 27.16 4.09
N LEU A 246 -12.74 28.15 3.77
CA LEU A 246 -12.59 28.96 2.54
C LEU A 246 -11.26 29.73 2.55
N THR A 247 -10.89 30.31 3.68
CA THR A 247 -9.62 31.04 3.85
C THR A 247 -8.42 30.09 3.70
N SER A 248 -8.45 28.89 4.32
CA SER A 248 -7.36 27.92 4.17
C SER A 248 -7.22 27.44 2.73
N LYS A 249 -8.35 27.16 2.05
CA LYS A 249 -8.39 26.77 0.64
C LYS A 249 -7.81 27.84 -0.27
N GLU A 250 -8.19 29.10 -0.06
CA GLU A 250 -7.65 30.24 -0.83
C GLU A 250 -6.16 30.44 -0.55
N LYS A 251 -5.76 30.42 0.72
CA LYS A 251 -4.36 30.53 1.12
C LYS A 251 -3.50 29.45 0.47
N PHE A 252 -3.92 28.19 0.56
CA PHE A 252 -3.23 27.06 -0.09
C PHE A 252 -3.02 27.30 -1.58
N ARG A 253 -4.06 27.81 -2.27
CA ARG A 253 -4.00 28.13 -3.70
C ARG A 253 -3.01 29.27 -3.99
N ASN A 254 -3.04 30.35 -3.22
CA ASN A 254 -2.21 31.53 -3.43
C ASN A 254 -0.72 31.22 -3.16
N GLU A 255 -0.41 30.55 -2.05
CA GLU A 255 0.96 30.12 -1.73
C GLU A 255 1.53 29.21 -2.82
N GLN A 256 0.71 28.34 -3.39
CA GLN A 256 1.10 27.47 -4.49
C GLN A 256 1.42 28.26 -5.78
N ILE A 257 0.63 29.27 -6.11
CA ILE A 257 0.87 30.13 -7.28
C ILE A 257 2.19 30.89 -7.10
N GLU A 258 2.40 31.48 -5.93
CA GLU A 258 3.60 32.28 -5.61
C GLU A 258 4.88 31.45 -5.72
N ARG A 259 4.90 30.25 -5.13
CA ARG A 259 6.08 29.38 -5.11
C ARG A 259 6.28 28.57 -6.40
N GLY A 260 5.25 28.46 -7.24
CA GLY A 260 5.26 27.69 -8.49
C GLY A 260 5.37 26.17 -8.32
N TYR A 261 5.11 25.64 -7.13
CA TYR A 261 5.09 24.20 -6.83
C TYR A 261 3.98 23.84 -5.84
N THR A 262 3.62 22.56 -5.74
CA THR A 262 2.70 22.04 -4.74
C THR A 262 3.29 20.91 -3.92
N VAL A 263 2.83 20.74 -2.68
CA VAL A 263 3.16 19.58 -1.83
C VAL A 263 1.93 18.69 -1.79
N ASP A 264 2.06 17.49 -2.35
CA ASP A 264 1.03 16.48 -2.25
C ASP A 264 1.07 15.82 -0.86
N ILE A 265 0.23 16.29 0.05
CA ILE A 265 0.16 15.80 1.43
C ILE A 265 -0.18 14.31 1.57
N ARG A 266 -0.67 13.67 0.49
CA ARG A 266 -1.01 12.23 0.46
C ARG A 266 0.21 11.36 0.21
N THR A 267 1.18 11.89 -0.53
CA THR A 267 2.40 11.18 -0.95
C THR A 267 3.66 11.76 -0.32
N ASN A 268 3.55 12.94 0.29
CA ASN A 268 4.66 13.79 0.72
C ASN A 268 5.67 14.09 -0.41
N LEU A 269 5.18 14.15 -1.64
CA LEU A 269 5.95 14.55 -2.81
C LEU A 269 5.69 16.02 -3.13
N MET A 270 6.73 16.69 -3.59
CA MET A 270 6.64 18.05 -4.11
C MET A 270 6.64 18.02 -5.63
N TRP A 271 5.68 18.69 -6.23
CA TRP A 271 5.48 18.72 -7.68
C TRP A 271 5.65 20.13 -8.21
N GLN A 272 6.43 20.28 -9.27
CA GLN A 272 6.46 21.51 -10.04
C GLN A 272 5.05 21.84 -10.49
N ASP A 273 4.59 23.07 -10.29
CA ASP A 273 3.25 23.51 -10.67
C ASP A 273 3.23 24.99 -11.08
N ASN A 274 4.15 25.36 -11.97
CA ASN A 274 4.23 26.66 -12.61
C ASN A 274 3.75 26.56 -14.07
N LYS A 275 3.86 27.66 -14.82
CA LYS A 275 3.48 27.73 -16.24
C LYS A 275 4.20 26.67 -17.09
N ASP A 276 5.48 26.40 -16.79
CA ASP A 276 6.28 25.45 -17.55
C ASP A 276 5.69 24.04 -17.55
N SER A 277 5.04 23.63 -16.45
CA SER A 277 4.34 22.34 -16.34
C SER A 277 3.27 22.12 -17.41
N VAL A 278 2.80 23.17 -18.09
CA VAL A 278 1.78 23.09 -19.15
C VAL A 278 2.24 23.66 -20.49
N THR A 279 3.40 24.31 -20.57
CA THR A 279 3.93 24.89 -21.81
C THR A 279 5.18 24.20 -22.33
N VAL A 280 6.03 23.67 -21.45
CA VAL A 280 7.29 23.03 -21.84
C VAL A 280 7.02 21.63 -22.38
N LYS A 281 7.49 21.38 -23.60
CA LYS A 281 7.54 20.05 -24.21
C LYS A 281 8.94 19.75 -24.69
N TYR A 282 9.42 18.57 -24.36
CA TYR A 282 10.78 18.13 -24.66
C TYR A 282 10.77 16.68 -25.10
N ASN A 283 11.86 16.20 -25.70
CA ASN A 283 12.12 14.76 -25.74
C ASN A 283 12.52 14.26 -24.33
N GLN A 284 12.61 12.94 -24.13
CA GLN A 284 12.88 12.40 -22.79
C GLN A 284 14.23 12.84 -22.20
N LYS A 285 15.27 12.98 -23.03
CA LYS A 285 16.62 13.37 -22.61
C LYS A 285 16.65 14.82 -22.14
N GLU A 286 16.04 15.70 -22.92
CA GLU A 286 15.85 17.11 -22.59
C GLU A 286 14.98 17.27 -21.34
N ALA A 287 13.88 16.53 -21.21
CA ALA A 287 13.03 16.55 -20.02
C ALA A 287 13.79 16.19 -18.75
N LYS A 288 14.65 15.17 -18.81
CA LYS A 288 15.52 14.77 -17.70
C LYS A 288 16.52 15.87 -17.35
N ASN A 289 17.12 16.50 -18.36
CA ASN A 289 18.09 17.58 -18.16
C ASN A 289 17.42 18.85 -17.61
N TYR A 290 16.22 19.16 -18.09
CA TYR A 290 15.40 20.25 -17.60
C TYR A 290 15.13 20.10 -16.10
N CYS A 291 14.60 18.95 -15.65
CA CYS A 291 14.35 18.75 -14.23
C CYS A 291 15.62 18.83 -13.38
N LYS A 292 16.75 18.27 -13.85
CA LYS A 292 18.02 18.35 -13.13
C LYS A 292 18.57 19.78 -12.96
N LYS A 293 18.22 20.69 -13.87
CA LYS A 293 18.67 22.09 -13.86
C LYS A 293 17.60 23.04 -13.29
N LEU A 294 16.42 22.51 -12.95
CA LEU A 294 15.32 23.33 -12.47
C LEU A 294 15.67 23.90 -11.09
N GLU A 295 15.60 25.22 -10.97
CA GLU A 295 15.66 25.93 -9.71
C GLU A 295 14.29 26.53 -9.45
N LEU A 296 13.60 26.01 -8.43
CA LEU A 296 12.22 26.40 -8.17
C LEU A 296 11.94 26.35 -6.67
N GLY A 297 11.43 27.45 -6.13
CA GLY A 297 11.11 27.57 -4.71
C GLY A 297 12.32 27.45 -3.79
N GLY A 298 13.53 27.81 -4.27
CA GLY A 298 14.79 27.63 -3.54
C GLY A 298 15.34 26.21 -3.53
N PHE A 299 14.80 25.31 -4.36
CA PHE A 299 15.26 23.92 -4.45
C PHE A 299 15.90 23.61 -5.80
N HIS A 300 16.95 22.79 -5.76
CA HIS A 300 17.77 22.40 -6.92
C HIS A 300 17.79 20.88 -7.15
N ASP A 301 17.12 20.08 -6.30
CA ASP A 301 17.09 18.61 -6.36
C ASP A 301 15.82 18.06 -7.03
N TRP A 302 15.37 18.73 -8.09
CA TRP A 302 14.23 18.31 -8.90
C TRP A 302 14.61 17.16 -9.84
N GLU A 303 13.69 16.23 -10.03
CA GLU A 303 13.88 15.07 -10.89
C GLU A 303 12.68 14.82 -11.80
N LEU A 304 12.93 14.19 -12.94
CA LEU A 304 11.87 13.66 -13.78
C LEU A 304 11.28 12.42 -13.06
N PRO A 305 9.95 12.29 -12.91
CA PRO A 305 9.31 11.30 -12.05
C PRO A 305 9.55 9.86 -12.55
N ALA A 306 10.60 9.22 -12.03
CA ALA A 306 11.14 7.94 -12.51
C ALA A 306 10.40 6.69 -12.05
N TYR A 307 9.66 6.78 -10.95
CA TYR A 307 8.80 5.68 -10.53
C TYR A 307 7.45 5.87 -11.18
N LYS A 308 7.10 4.95 -12.12
CA LYS A 308 5.83 4.91 -12.89
C LYS A 308 4.60 5.32 -12.08
N SER A 309 4.54 4.97 -10.79
CA SER A 309 3.41 5.30 -9.90
C SER A 309 3.32 6.76 -9.44
N MET A 310 4.37 7.57 -9.55
CA MET A 310 4.38 8.94 -9.02
C MET A 310 3.42 9.85 -9.78
N LEU A 311 3.57 9.99 -11.10
CA LEU A 311 2.63 10.82 -11.88
C LEU A 311 1.20 10.26 -11.86
N MET A 312 1.06 8.93 -11.77
CA MET A 312 -0.27 8.31 -11.64
C MET A 312 -1.00 8.73 -10.36
N THR A 313 -0.30 9.19 -9.30
CA THR A 313 -0.98 9.71 -8.09
C THR A 313 -1.67 11.05 -8.33
N LEU A 314 -1.36 11.72 -9.44
CA LEU A 314 -1.98 12.99 -9.84
C LEU A 314 -3.21 12.79 -10.73
N ILE A 315 -3.50 11.58 -11.20
CA ILE A 315 -4.69 11.35 -12.06
C ILE A 315 -5.96 11.40 -11.19
N ASP A 316 -6.90 12.24 -11.60
CA ASP A 316 -8.26 12.30 -11.05
C ASP A 316 -9.28 12.32 -12.19
N LYS A 317 -9.89 11.15 -12.46
CA LYS A 317 -10.86 10.96 -13.55
C LYS A 317 -12.13 11.79 -13.43
N LYS A 318 -12.44 12.29 -12.23
CA LYS A 318 -13.65 13.08 -11.98
C LYS A 318 -13.43 14.58 -12.22
N SER A 319 -12.18 15.00 -12.36
CA SER A 319 -11.81 16.41 -12.58
C SER A 319 -11.85 16.80 -14.07
N LYS A 320 -12.09 18.08 -14.36
CA LYS A 320 -12.12 18.59 -15.76
C LYS A 320 -10.80 18.39 -16.51
N THR A 321 -9.67 18.49 -15.83
CA THR A 321 -8.31 18.36 -16.37
C THR A 321 -7.73 16.95 -16.18
N ASN A 322 -8.52 15.99 -15.69
CA ASN A 322 -8.08 14.65 -15.30
C ASN A 322 -6.92 14.64 -14.27
N THR A 323 -6.79 15.70 -13.49
CA THR A 323 -5.70 15.92 -12.53
C THR A 323 -6.23 16.30 -11.16
N THR A 324 -5.54 15.87 -10.10
CA THR A 324 -5.94 16.14 -8.71
C THR A 324 -6.08 17.64 -8.43
N PRO A 325 -7.00 18.05 -7.52
CA PRO A 325 -7.27 19.46 -7.24
C PRO A 325 -6.07 20.29 -6.74
N ILE A 326 -5.01 19.63 -6.24
CA ILE A 326 -3.76 20.29 -5.84
C ILE A 326 -2.89 20.72 -7.02
N ILE A 327 -3.21 20.35 -8.26
CA ILE A 327 -2.44 20.78 -9.43
C ILE A 327 -3.23 21.90 -10.11
N LEU A 328 -2.72 23.12 -10.05
CA LEU A 328 -3.34 24.29 -10.67
C LEU A 328 -2.95 24.40 -12.15
N ASN A 329 -1.68 24.16 -12.46
CA ASN A 329 -1.17 24.23 -13.83
C ASN A 329 -1.20 22.84 -14.44
N SER A 330 -2.38 22.36 -14.89
CA SER A 330 -2.50 21.09 -15.61
C SER A 330 -3.19 21.22 -16.98
N ILE A 331 -2.72 20.41 -17.93
CA ILE A 331 -3.31 20.25 -19.26
C ILE A 331 -3.48 18.76 -19.58
N LYS A 332 -4.56 18.44 -20.32
CA LYS A 332 -4.77 17.09 -20.89
C LYS A 332 -3.67 16.83 -21.91
N GLY A 333 -2.76 15.93 -21.58
CA GLY A 333 -1.59 15.65 -22.40
C GLY A 333 -0.81 14.46 -21.88
N ILE A 334 0.27 14.12 -22.57
CA ILE A 334 1.20 13.08 -22.15
C ILE A 334 2.37 13.74 -21.44
N TYR A 335 2.73 13.23 -20.27
CA TYR A 335 3.86 13.69 -19.46
C TYR A 335 4.94 12.62 -19.42
N TRP A 336 6.20 13.05 -19.50
CA TRP A 336 7.33 12.13 -19.45
C TRP A 336 7.52 11.47 -18.08
N THR A 337 7.80 10.17 -18.11
CA THR A 337 8.30 9.38 -16.98
C THR A 337 9.41 8.44 -17.49
N PRO A 338 10.61 8.42 -16.89
CA PRO A 338 11.65 7.48 -17.31
C PRO A 338 11.31 6.09 -16.76
N MET A 339 11.41 5.05 -17.60
CA MET A 339 11.20 3.66 -17.19
C MET A 339 12.50 2.85 -17.28
N ALA A 340 12.66 1.90 -16.36
CA ALA A 340 13.81 0.99 -16.28
C ALA A 340 13.47 -0.51 -16.39
N TYR A 341 12.23 -0.94 -16.68
CA TYR A 341 11.86 -2.35 -16.41
C TYR A 341 10.78 -3.03 -17.29
N TYR A 342 10.53 -2.59 -18.53
CA TYR A 342 9.82 -3.43 -19.51
C TYR A 342 10.78 -3.81 -20.64
N LYS A 343 11.05 -5.11 -20.79
CA LYS A 343 11.96 -5.65 -21.82
C LYS A 343 11.46 -5.46 -23.26
N HIS A 344 10.27 -4.88 -23.48
CA HIS A 344 9.59 -4.82 -24.78
C HIS A 344 8.86 -3.49 -25.06
N VAL A 345 9.16 -2.40 -24.36
CA VAL A 345 8.56 -1.08 -24.63
C VAL A 345 9.66 -0.03 -24.69
N ASP A 346 9.75 0.70 -25.80
CA ASP A 346 10.87 1.60 -26.08
C ASP A 346 10.87 2.82 -25.15
N LYS A 347 9.73 3.50 -24.99
CA LYS A 347 9.53 4.62 -24.06
C LYS A 347 8.07 4.72 -23.62
N ILE A 348 7.83 5.22 -22.41
CA ILE A 348 6.48 5.44 -21.89
C ILE A 348 6.26 6.87 -21.40
N GLY A 349 5.00 7.30 -21.46
CA GLY A 349 4.50 8.52 -20.84
C GLY A 349 3.26 8.23 -19.98
N ILE A 350 2.87 9.20 -19.16
CA ILE A 350 1.59 9.18 -18.45
C ILE A 350 0.63 10.13 -19.14
N SER A 351 -0.45 9.58 -19.68
CA SER A 351 -1.53 10.30 -20.33
C SER A 351 -2.57 10.79 -19.31
N PHE A 352 -2.80 12.10 -19.33
CA PHE A 352 -3.91 12.80 -18.67
C PHE A 352 -5.07 13.08 -19.65
N LYS A 353 -4.99 12.53 -20.87
CA LYS A 353 -6.10 12.44 -21.84
C LYS A 353 -6.54 10.99 -22.00
N GLU A 354 -7.80 10.74 -22.37
CA GLU A 354 -8.27 9.36 -22.56
C GLU A 354 -7.54 8.67 -23.73
N PRO A 355 -7.11 7.40 -23.57
CA PRO A 355 -7.18 6.58 -22.36
C PRO A 355 -6.19 7.07 -21.28
N LEU A 356 -6.68 7.24 -20.05
CA LEU A 356 -5.85 7.67 -18.92
C LEU A 356 -4.86 6.60 -18.47
N GLY A 357 -3.65 7.04 -18.10
CA GLY A 357 -2.62 6.18 -17.55
C GLY A 357 -1.44 6.01 -18.49
N ILE A 358 -0.86 4.82 -18.53
CA ILE A 358 0.42 4.60 -19.21
C ILE A 358 0.17 4.42 -20.70
N VAL A 359 0.95 5.15 -21.48
CA VAL A 359 0.94 5.08 -22.94
C VAL A 359 2.36 4.89 -23.45
N GLU A 360 2.49 4.14 -24.53
CA GLU A 360 3.72 4.07 -25.31
C GLU A 360 3.90 5.36 -26.11
N VAL A 361 5.14 5.82 -26.22
CA VAL A 361 5.50 7.05 -26.91
C VAL A 361 6.78 6.87 -27.70
N ASN A 362 6.91 7.56 -28.83
CA ASN A 362 8.13 7.52 -29.63
C ASN A 362 9.25 8.34 -28.97
N GLU A 363 10.50 7.96 -29.19
CA GLU A 363 11.67 8.62 -28.60
C GLU A 363 11.77 10.12 -28.96
N ASP A 364 11.41 10.48 -30.19
CA ASP A 364 11.42 11.85 -30.70
C ASP A 364 10.18 12.67 -30.31
N SER A 365 9.24 12.09 -29.56
CA SER A 365 8.01 12.77 -29.17
C SER A 365 8.30 13.95 -28.24
N LEU A 366 7.71 15.11 -28.52
CA LEU A 366 7.72 16.23 -27.59
C LEU A 366 6.53 16.13 -26.63
N ASN A 367 6.79 15.67 -25.41
CA ASN A 367 5.77 15.52 -24.36
C ASN A 367 5.99 16.51 -23.22
N TYR A 368 4.93 16.77 -22.45
CA TYR A 368 4.97 17.71 -21.32
C TYR A 368 5.93 17.23 -20.23
N VAL A 369 6.49 18.17 -19.49
CA VAL A 369 7.43 17.88 -18.41
C VAL A 369 6.90 18.45 -17.10
N ARG A 370 6.84 17.61 -16.07
CA ARG A 370 6.59 18.02 -14.69
C ARG A 370 7.60 17.36 -13.79
N CYS A 371 8.39 18.17 -13.10
CA CYS A 371 9.40 17.67 -12.19
C CYS A 371 8.80 17.38 -10.81
N VAL A 372 9.42 16.44 -10.11
CA VAL A 372 9.05 16.02 -8.75
C VAL A 372 10.29 16.07 -7.86
N ARG A 373 10.11 16.22 -6.57
CA ARG A 373 11.15 15.99 -5.55
C ARG A 373 10.53 15.42 -4.29
N LYS A 374 11.37 14.82 -3.44
CA LYS A 374 10.94 14.40 -2.09
C LYS A 374 10.81 15.63 -1.20
N ASN A 375 9.72 15.73 -0.45
CA ASN A 375 9.63 16.69 0.65
C ASN A 375 10.52 16.16 1.80
N LYS A 376 11.63 16.86 2.08
CA LYS A 376 12.63 16.45 3.07
C LYS A 376 12.36 17.07 4.43
#